data_AF-A0A1I8F0V3-F1
#
_entry.id   AF-A0A1I8F0V3-F1
#
_cell.length_a   1.000
_cell.length_b   1.000
_cell.length_c   1.000
_cell.angle_alpha   90.00
_cell.angle_beta   90.00
_cell.angle_gamma   90.00
#
_symmetry.space_group_name_H-M   'P 1'
#
loop_
_entity.id
_entity.type
_entity.pdbx_description
1 polymer ?
#
loop_
_entity_poly.entity_id
_entity_poly.type
_entity_poly.pdbx_seq_one_letter_code
_entity_poly.pdbx_strand_id
1 'polypeptide(L)'
;MKHNTPIDGDKCQSTSNSALTEGEIFLYDGRGLVSQLDNIENCMVQKGKCITNISIVLWNSTDAINHCLYQRIKRLDATRYKNHFVIDELQASLIINEKKIQ
;
A
#
# COMPACT_ATOMS: atom_id res chain seq x y z
N MET A 1 17.66 32.42 59.44
CA MET A 1 17.58 32.25 57.97
C MET A 1 16.99 30.88 57.69
N LYS A 2 15.87 30.81 56.97
CA LYS A 2 15.26 29.53 56.55
C LYS A 2 15.81 29.21 55.16
N HIS A 3 16.62 28.15 55.06
CA HIS A 3 17.01 27.60 53.77
C HIS A 3 15.97 26.57 53.35
N ASN A 4 15.20 26.89 52.32
CA ASN A 4 14.36 25.93 51.62
C ASN A 4 15.23 25.25 50.56
N THR A 5 15.65 24.01 50.82
CA THR A 5 16.18 23.11 49.80
C THR A 5 15.00 22.42 49.10
N PRO A 6 14.91 22.42 47.76
CA PRO A 6 13.92 21.61 47.05
C PRO A 6 14.23 20.14 47.28
N ILE A 7 13.28 19.40 47.85
CA ILE A 7 13.34 17.94 47.95
C ILE A 7 12.97 17.38 46.59
N ASP A 8 13.96 16.72 45.98
CA ASP A 8 13.90 15.62 45.03
C ASP A 8 12.72 15.58 44.04
N GLY A 9 12.99 15.92 42.78
CA GLY A 9 12.05 15.73 41.69
C GLY A 9 12.14 14.32 41.15
N ASP A 10 11.12 13.49 41.41
CA ASP A 10 11.02 12.16 40.82
C ASP A 10 11.03 12.26 39.29
N LYS A 11 11.93 11.48 38.65
CA LYS A 11 11.92 11.31 37.20
C LYS A 11 10.61 10.64 36.80
N CYS A 12 9.77 11.35 36.05
CA CYS A 12 8.60 10.77 35.40
C CYS A 12 9.06 9.61 34.50
N GLN A 13 8.86 8.35 34.94
CA GLN A 13 8.99 7.19 34.07
C GLN A 13 7.72 7.12 33.22
N SER A 14 7.85 7.45 31.94
CA SER A 14 6.76 7.28 30.99
C SER A 14 6.75 5.83 30.52
N THR A 15 5.71 5.08 30.87
CA THR A 15 5.46 3.73 30.33
C THR A 15 4.54 3.87 29.12
N SER A 16 4.98 3.40 27.96
CA SER A 16 4.14 3.33 26.75
C SER A 16 3.67 1.90 26.56
N ASN A 17 2.36 1.70 26.53
CA ASN A 17 1.74 0.43 26.17
C ASN A 17 1.36 0.46 24.70
N SER A 18 1.77 -0.56 23.94
CA SER A 18 1.42 -0.72 22.53
C SER A 18 0.57 -1.99 22.36
N ALA A 19 -0.49 -1.91 21.57
CA ALA A 19 -1.31 -3.06 21.21
C ALA A 19 -1.02 -3.45 19.75
N LEU A 20 -0.68 -4.73 19.52
CA LEU A 20 -0.54 -5.27 18.17
C LEU A 20 -1.87 -5.91 17.77
N THR A 21 -2.45 -5.46 16.66
CA THR A 21 -3.69 -6.00 16.12
C THR A 21 -3.40 -6.68 14.80
N GLU A 22 -3.84 -7.93 14.65
CA GLU A 22 -3.76 -8.68 13.40
C GLU A 22 -5.03 -8.43 12.58
N GLY A 23 -4.87 -8.23 11.28
CA GLY A 23 -5.97 -7.98 10.36
C GLY A 23 -5.51 -8.07 8.92
N GLU A 24 -6.45 -7.88 7.99
CA GLU A 24 -6.20 -8.09 6.57
C GLU A 24 -5.81 -6.79 5.85
N ILE A 25 -4.98 -6.95 4.81
CA ILE A 25 -4.59 -5.90 3.87
C ILE A 25 -4.97 -6.35 2.47
N PHE A 26 -5.68 -5.48 1.77
CA PHE A 26 -6.18 -5.73 0.42
C PHE A 26 -5.50 -4.80 -0.58
N LEU A 27 -5.31 -5.31 -1.80
CA LEU A 27 -4.83 -4.56 -2.95
C LEU A 27 -5.99 -4.42 -3.95
N TYR A 28 -6.59 -3.23 -4.04
CA TYR A 28 -7.82 -3.05 -4.83
C TYR A 28 -7.56 -3.08 -6.34
N ASP A 29 -6.43 -2.51 -6.79
CA ASP A 29 -5.98 -2.48 -8.19
C ASP A 29 -4.50 -2.89 -8.34
N GLY A 30 -3.91 -3.35 -7.24
CA GLY A 30 -2.49 -3.67 -7.10
C GLY A 30 -1.51 -2.52 -7.05
N ARG A 31 -2.01 -1.29 -6.98
CA ARG A 31 -1.22 -0.10 -6.65
C ARG A 31 -1.66 0.50 -5.32
N GLY A 32 -2.96 0.49 -5.03
CA GLY A 32 -3.57 1.01 -3.82
C GLY A 32 -3.75 -0.06 -2.74
N LEU A 33 -3.26 0.27 -1.54
CA LEU A 33 -3.49 -0.51 -0.33
C LEU A 33 -4.76 -0.06 0.37
N VAL A 34 -5.58 -1.03 0.78
CA VAL A 34 -6.74 -0.82 1.64
C VAL A 34 -6.58 -1.73 2.85
N SER A 35 -6.74 -1.20 4.06
CA SER A 35 -6.78 -2.00 5.27
C SER A 35 -7.98 -1.64 6.12
N GLN A 36 -8.47 -2.63 6.86
CA GLN A 36 -9.49 -2.42 7.89
C GLN A 36 -8.89 -1.83 9.19
N LEU A 37 -7.55 -1.79 9.29
CA LEU A 37 -6.83 -1.38 10.50
C LEU A 37 -6.48 0.11 10.53
N ASP A 38 -6.07 0.69 9.39
CA ASP A 38 -5.68 2.10 9.31
C ASP A 38 -5.72 2.60 7.85
N ASN A 39 -5.68 3.93 7.66
CA ASN A 39 -5.49 4.53 6.34
C ASN A 39 -4.05 4.34 5.87
N ILE A 40 -3.87 3.49 4.87
CA ILE A 40 -2.58 3.11 4.31
C ILE A 40 -2.43 3.47 2.82
N GLU A 41 -3.20 4.44 2.31
CA GLU A 41 -3.22 4.79 0.88
C GLU A 41 -1.82 5.18 0.34
N ASN A 42 -0.98 5.81 1.18
CA ASN A 42 0.34 6.33 0.82
C ASN A 42 1.49 5.36 1.14
N CYS A 43 1.16 4.15 1.56
CA CYS A 43 2.14 3.14 1.94
C CYS A 43 2.59 2.34 0.71
N MET A 44 3.85 1.90 0.70
CA MET A 44 4.37 1.04 -0.38
C MET A 44 4.28 -0.42 0.04
N VAL A 45 3.48 -1.20 -0.69
CA VAL A 45 3.29 -2.65 -0.50
C VAL A 45 4.62 -3.39 -0.33
N GLN A 46 5.60 -3.06 -1.18
CA GLN A 46 6.91 -3.74 -1.16
C GLN A 46 7.74 -3.54 0.12
N LYS A 47 7.40 -2.56 0.97
CA LYS A 47 8.14 -2.32 2.22
C LYS A 47 7.76 -3.29 3.34
N GLY A 48 6.62 -3.97 3.27
CA GLY A 48 6.14 -4.86 4.34
C GLY A 48 5.77 -4.14 5.64
N LYS A 49 5.80 -2.80 5.63
CA LYS A 49 5.49 -1.96 6.78
C LYS A 49 5.01 -0.58 6.34
N CYS A 50 4.14 0.00 7.15
CA CYS A 50 3.80 1.40 7.10
C CYS A 50 3.75 1.99 8.51
N ILE A 51 4.26 3.20 8.65
CA ILE A 51 4.20 3.96 9.90
C ILE A 51 3.28 5.14 9.60
N THR A 52 2.14 5.18 10.28
CA THR A 52 1.22 6.30 10.27
C THR A 52 1.46 7.16 11.51
N ASN A 53 0.70 8.25 11.64
CA ASN A 53 0.79 9.14 12.79
C ASN A 53 0.29 8.48 14.08
N ILE A 54 -0.49 7.40 13.96
CA ILE A 54 -1.20 6.77 15.07
C ILE A 54 -0.88 5.28 15.22
N SER A 55 -0.33 4.63 14.19
CA SER A 55 -0.09 3.19 14.21
C SER A 55 1.11 2.77 13.36
N ILE A 56 1.54 1.52 13.56
CA ILE A 56 2.47 0.83 12.68
C ILE A 56 1.74 -0.40 12.15
N VAL A 57 1.60 -0.47 10.83
CA VAL A 57 0.98 -1.59 10.13
C VAL A 57 2.09 -2.43 9.51
N LEU A 58 2.05 -3.75 9.70
CA LEU A 58 3.05 -4.70 9.22
C LEU A 58 2.39 -5.78 8.36
N TRP A 59 3.08 -6.24 7.33
CA TRP A 59 2.61 -7.35 6.49
C TRP A 59 3.78 -8.07 5.82
N ASN A 60 3.52 -9.29 5.34
CA ASN A 60 4.49 -10.02 4.52
C ASN A 60 4.56 -9.38 3.11
N SER A 61 5.65 -8.68 2.82
CA SER A 61 5.86 -8.06 1.51
C SER A 61 5.94 -9.09 0.39
N THR A 62 6.42 -10.30 0.67
CA THR A 62 6.55 -11.37 -0.33
C THR A 62 5.18 -11.85 -0.79
N ASP A 63 4.26 -12.10 0.14
CA ASP A 63 2.90 -12.56 -0.18
C ASP A 63 2.09 -11.49 -0.92
N ALA A 64 2.33 -10.22 -0.58
CA ALA A 64 1.65 -9.08 -1.18
C ALA A 64 2.16 -8.75 -2.60
N ILE A 65 3.45 -8.97 -2.90
CA ILE A 65 4.04 -8.72 -4.23
C ILE A 65 3.83 -9.90 -5.19
N ASN A 66 3.79 -11.14 -4.68
CA ASN A 66 3.78 -12.34 -5.52
C ASN A 66 2.45 -12.58 -6.27
N HIS A 67 1.40 -11.82 -5.96
CA HIS A 67 0.15 -11.89 -6.70
C HIS A 67 0.23 -10.99 -7.94
N CYS A 68 0.54 -11.61 -9.09
CA CYS A 68 0.41 -10.93 -10.38
C CYS A 68 -1.09 -10.59 -10.59
N LEU A 69 -1.40 -9.29 -10.54
CA LEU A 69 -2.78 -8.76 -10.58
C LEU A 69 -3.56 -9.20 -11.82
N TYR A 70 -2.83 -9.35 -12.92
CA TYR A 70 -3.38 -9.75 -14.19
C TYR A 70 -2.83 -11.11 -14.53
N GLN A 71 -3.72 -12.09 -14.64
CA GLN A 71 -3.37 -13.35 -15.24
C GLN A 71 -3.27 -13.18 -16.75
N ARG A 72 -2.21 -13.71 -17.33
CA ARG A 72 -2.12 -13.81 -18.79
C ARG A 72 -3.15 -14.84 -19.28
N ILE A 73 -4.20 -14.35 -19.94
CA ILE A 73 -5.26 -15.21 -20.48
C ILE A 73 -4.81 -15.83 -21.82
N LYS A 74 -4.30 -15.02 -22.76
CA LYS A 74 -3.87 -15.49 -24.08
C LYS A 74 -2.82 -14.56 -24.72
N ARG A 75 -2.08 -15.06 -25.71
CA ARG A 75 -1.31 -14.23 -26.67
C ARG A 75 -2.03 -14.31 -28.01
N LEU A 76 -2.25 -13.14 -28.60
CA LEU A 76 -2.97 -12.97 -29.86
C LEU A 76 -2.15 -12.04 -30.75
N ASP A 77 -2.15 -12.33 -32.04
CA ASP A 77 -1.60 -11.43 -33.03
C ASP A 77 -2.54 -10.24 -33.22
N ALA A 78 -1.96 -9.05 -33.30
CA ALA A 78 -2.70 -7.80 -33.40
C ALA A 78 -2.04 -6.87 -34.41
N THR A 79 -2.85 -6.24 -35.25
CA THR A 79 -2.38 -5.21 -36.17
C THR A 79 -2.63 -3.83 -35.57
N ARG A 80 -1.58 -3.02 -35.44
CA ARG A 80 -1.68 -1.66 -34.91
C ARG A 80 -1.97 -0.64 -36.02
N TYR A 81 -3.03 0.14 -35.84
CA TYR A 81 -3.39 1.29 -36.67
C TYR A 81 -3.53 2.54 -35.79
N LYS A 82 -2.53 3.44 -35.81
CA LYS A 82 -2.46 4.61 -34.92
C LYS A 82 -2.63 4.20 -33.44
N ASN A 83 -3.78 4.52 -32.85
CA ASN A 83 -4.15 4.26 -31.45
C ASN A 83 -5.07 3.04 -31.30
N HIS A 84 -5.34 2.33 -32.40
CA HIS A 84 -6.15 1.13 -32.42
C HIS A 84 -5.28 -0.11 -32.56
N PHE A 85 -5.63 -1.17 -31.84
CA PHE A 85 -5.14 -2.52 -32.07
C PHE A 85 -6.31 -3.36 -32.56
N VAL A 86 -6.22 -3.86 -33.78
CA VAL A 86 -7.21 -4.78 -34.37
C VAL A 86 -6.72 -6.20 -34.14
N ILE A 87 -7.58 -7.02 -33.54
CA ILE A 87 -7.31 -8.42 -33.22
C ILE A 87 -8.30 -9.27 -34.01
N ASP A 88 -7.85 -9.80 -35.15
CA ASP A 88 -8.71 -10.51 -36.09
C ASP A 88 -9.36 -11.74 -35.45
N GLU A 89 -8.62 -12.45 -34.60
CA GLU A 89 -9.13 -13.63 -33.89
C GLU A 89 -10.30 -13.30 -32.97
N LEU A 90 -10.33 -12.10 -32.37
CA LEU A 90 -11.42 -11.66 -31.49
C LEU A 90 -12.53 -10.90 -32.22
N GLN A 91 -12.35 -10.62 -33.52
CA GLN A 91 -13.23 -9.72 -34.28
C GLN A 91 -13.45 -8.38 -33.55
N ALA A 92 -12.40 -7.87 -32.93
CA ALA A 92 -12.46 -6.72 -32.02
C ALA A 92 -11.34 -5.71 -32.28
N SER A 93 -11.58 -4.46 -31.89
CA SER A 93 -10.57 -3.40 -31.87
C SER A 93 -10.45 -2.77 -30.49
N LEU A 94 -9.22 -2.63 -29.98
CA LEU A 94 -8.92 -1.96 -28.72
C LEU A 94 -8.38 -0.56 -29.00
N ILE A 95 -8.89 0.44 -28.28
CA ILE A 95 -8.44 1.84 -28.39
C ILE A 95 -7.54 2.15 -27.20
N ILE A 96 -6.32 2.60 -27.46
CA ILE A 96 -5.44 3.12 -26.42
C ILE A 96 -5.71 4.61 -26.25
N ASN A 97 -6.26 4.97 -25.09
CA ASN A 97 -6.31 6.35 -24.66
C ASN A 97 -4.94 6.76 -24.13
N GLU A 98 -4.26 7.66 -24.84
CA GLU A 98 -3.05 8.31 -24.35
C GLU A 98 -3.42 9.33 -23.26
N LYS A 99 -3.83 8.87 -22.08
CA LYS A 99 -3.79 9.73 -20.90
C LYS A 99 -2.33 9.86 -20.50
N LYS A 100 -1.75 11.05 -20.73
CA LYS A 100 -0.49 11.44 -20.09
C LYS A 100 -0.72 11.37 -18.59
N ILE A 101 -0.07 10.40 -17.95
CA ILE A 101 0.11 10.44 -16.50
C ILE A 101 1.10 11.59 -16.29
N GLN A 102 0.60 12.69 -15.74
CA GLN A 102 1.39 13.85 -15.35
C GLN A 102 1.80 13.73 -13.89
#